data_AF-X1QG63-F1
#
_entry.id   AF-X1QG63-F1
#
_cell.length_a   1.000
_cell.length_b   1.000
_cell.length_c   1.000
_cell.angle_alpha   90.00
_cell.angle_beta   90.00
_cell.angle_gamma   90.00
#
_symmetry.space_group_name_H-M   'P 1'
#
loop_
_entity.id
_entity.type
_entity.pdbx_description
1 polymer ?
#
loop_
_entity_poly.entity_id
_entity_poly.type
_entity_poly.pdbx_seq_one_letter_code
_entity_poly.pdbx_strand_id
1 'polypeptide(L)' 'MKNLLKEKLQKGEAVIGTFICLGHPDVTERLSRLGFDWLLIDGE' A
#
# COMPACT_ATOMS: atom_id res chain seq x y z
N MET A 1 15.24 -9.85 -4.02
CA MET A 1 14.41 -8.89 -3.25
C MET A 1 13.17 -9.60 -2.75
N LYS A 2 12.70 -9.26 -1.54
CA LYS A 2 11.54 -9.88 -0.89
C LYS A 2 10.27 -9.05 -1.16
N ASN A 3 9.16 -9.66 -1.56
CA ASN A 3 7.87 -8.97 -1.73
C ASN A 3 6.92 -9.37 -0.59
N LEU A 4 6.86 -8.53 0.43
CA LEU A 4 6.12 -8.81 1.66
C LEU A 4 4.61 -8.91 1.43
N LEU A 5 4.03 -8.04 0.57
CA LEU A 5 2.61 -8.09 0.24
C LEU A 5 2.23 -9.40 -0.43
N LYS A 6 3.04 -9.85 -1.42
CA LYS A 6 2.82 -11.12 -2.11
C LYS A 6 2.87 -12.31 -1.15
N GLU A 7 3.80 -12.31 -0.19
CA GLU A 7 3.90 -13.37 0.81
C GLU A 7 2.67 -13.42 1.74
N LYS A 8 2.17 -12.26 2.21
CA LYS A 8 0.94 -12.20 3.01
C LYS A 8 -0.26 -12.76 2.24
N LEU A 9 -0.43 -12.33 0.99
CA LEU A 9 -1.49 -12.81 0.11
C LEU A 9 -1.42 -14.33 -0.12
N GLN A 10 -0.22 -14.88 -0.37
CA GLN A 10 -0.03 -16.32 -0.57
C GLN A 10 -0.37 -17.16 0.66
N LYS A 11 -0.29 -16.59 1.86
CA LYS A 11 -0.70 -17.23 3.12
C LYS A 11 -2.20 -17.09 3.41
N GLY A 12 -2.94 -16.36 2.58
CA GLY A 12 -4.34 -16.04 2.83
C GLY A 12 -4.53 -15.04 3.97
N GLU A 13 -3.50 -14.26 4.32
CA GLU A 13 -3.63 -13.19 5.31
C GLU A 13 -4.49 -12.05 4.73
N ALA A 14 -5.40 -11.50 5.54
CA ALA A 14 -6.09 -10.28 5.19
C ALA A 14 -5.10 -9.12 5.14
N VAL A 15 -5.21 -8.27 4.10
CA VAL A 15 -4.37 -7.08 3.93
C VAL A 15 -5.26 -5.87 3.68
N ILE A 16 -5.02 -4.79 4.42
CA ILE A 16 -5.80 -3.55 4.35
C ILE A 16 -4.95 -2.46 3.71
N GLY A 17 -5.49 -1.80 2.69
CA GLY A 17 -4.82 -0.71 1.99
C GLY A 17 -5.76 0.40 1.60
N THR A 18 -5.19 1.43 0.97
CA THR A 18 -5.95 2.60 0.50
C THR A 18 -5.44 3.10 -0.86
N PHE A 19 -6.31 3.83 -1.55
CA PHE A 19 -6.03 4.45 -2.85
C PHE A 19 -5.42 5.83 -2.65
N ILE A 20 -4.39 6.13 -3.44
CA ILE A 20 -3.76 7.45 -3.50
C ILE A 20 -4.21 8.14 -4.80
N CYS A 21 -5.22 9.01 -4.70
CA CYS A 21 -5.77 9.72 -5.85
C CYS A 21 -5.25 11.17 -5.98
N LEU A 22 -4.50 11.68 -4.99
CA LEU A 22 -4.05 13.08 -4.96
C LEU A 22 -2.78 13.34 -5.81
N GLY A 23 -2.10 12.31 -6.28
CA GLY A 23 -0.89 12.45 -7.12
C GLY A 23 0.28 13.19 -6.46
N HIS A 24 0.26 13.37 -5.13
CA HIS A 24 1.26 14.18 -4.41
C HIS A 24 2.14 13.31 -3.50
N PRO A 25 3.48 13.38 -3.62
CA PRO A 25 4.39 12.52 -2.86
C PRO A 25 4.28 12.68 -1.34
N ASP A 26 4.12 13.91 -0.84
CA ASP A 26 3.96 14.15 0.62
C ASP A 26 2.72 13.45 1.21
N VAL A 27 1.66 13.31 0.42
CA VAL A 27 0.45 12.59 0.84
C VAL A 27 0.75 11.10 0.93
N THR A 28 1.41 10.54 -0.09
CA THR A 28 1.86 9.14 -0.09
C THR A 28 2.76 8.84 1.10
N GLU A 29 3.73 9.71 1.41
CA GLU A 29 4.61 9.56 2.56
C GLU A 29 3.83 9.58 3.88
N ARG A 30 2.91 10.53 4.06
CA ARG A 30 2.07 10.58 5.27
C ARG A 30 1.24 9.31 5.44
N LEU A 31 0.61 8.82 4.37
CA LEU A 31 -0.23 7.62 4.41
C LEU A 31 0.59 6.34 4.67
N SER A 32 1.85 6.29 4.22
CA SER A 32 2.76 5.16 4.47
C SER A 32 3.00 4.90 5.97
N ARG A 33 2.78 5.90 6.82
CA ARG A 33 3.03 5.84 8.26
C ARG A 33 1.79 5.42 9.07
N LEU A 34 0.64 5.22 8.43
CA LEU A 34 -0.63 4.91 9.09
C LEU A 34 -0.89 3.42 9.30
N GLY A 35 0.02 2.55 8.86
CA GLY A 35 -0.05 1.11 9.10
C GLY A 35 -0.86 0.32 8.07
N PHE A 36 -1.13 0.89 6.89
CA PHE A 36 -1.64 0.12 5.75
C PHE A 36 -0.63 -0.92 5.28
N ASP A 37 -1.13 -2.08 4.86
CA ASP A 37 -0.31 -3.13 4.24
C ASP A 37 0.14 -2.76 2.84
N TRP A 38 -0.63 -1.91 2.15
CA TRP A 38 -0.33 -1.41 0.81
C TRP A 38 -0.98 -0.06 0.54
N LEU A 39 -0.36 0.70 -0.38
CA LEU A 39 -0.91 1.92 -0.96
C LEU A 39 -0.96 1.73 -2.48
N LEU A 40 -2.11 1.94 -3.10
CA LEU A 40 -2.23 1.93 -4.55
C LEU A 40 -2.07 3.35 -5.06
N ILE A 41 -0.97 3.59 -5.76
CA ILE A 41 -0.71 4.85 -6.46
C ILE A 41 -1.51 4.79 -7.76
N ASP A 42 -2.56 5.60 -7.82
CA ASP A 42 -3.42 5.64 -9.00
C ASP A 42 -2.71 6.43 -10.11
N GLY A 43 -2.55 5.78 -11.26
CA GLY A 43 -1.85 6.33 -12.43
C GLY A 43 -2.47 5.87 -13.74
N GLU A 44 -3.70 5.36 -13.70
CA GLU A 44 -4.56 5.22 -14.88
C GLU A 44 -4.86 6.62 -15.48
#